data_AF-A0A517ZNL5-F1
#
_entry.id   AF-A0A517ZNL5-F1
#
_cell.length_a   1.000
_cell.length_b   1.000
_cell.length_c   1.000
_cell.angle_alpha   90.00
_cell.angle_beta   90.00
_cell.angle_gamma   90.00
#
_symmetry.space_group_name_H-M   'P 1'
#
loop_
_entity.id
_entity.type
_entity.pdbx_description
1 polymer ?
#
loop_
_entity_poly.entity_id
_entity_poly.type
_entity_poly.pdbx_seq_one_letter_code
_entity_poly.pdbx_strand_id
1 'polypeptide(L)'
;MNDPIAPLKTDVPETEELLIDTAQQAVNQCRWVVGECAAKWTKKYAKGRTDADFAALINLSGDQVFQRRRVWESFADVHESYPKLKWSHFYSAINWDDAAECLQWAEETEATVAEMKAWRRAIHGEDLTAEAEEDESAVAYVPSETTAVVDPDEFGGEGSTASEGGNSTRDRKPETATATAAARQKEDTSGEYSPFRQGATTPPATSDQGGDAVGTAVGPPVAQLVKRTTKALQRFETAITPQFVQEFRKLPEQTQSQFIKAVEELNSKVAELL
;
A
#
# COMPACT_ATOMS: atom_id res chain seq x y z
N MET A 1 -49.14 20.44 27.38
CA MET A 1 -48.45 20.49 26.08
C MET A 1 -46.97 20.63 26.39
N ASN A 2 -46.24 19.51 26.34
CA ASN A 2 -44.78 19.52 26.42
C ASN A 2 -44.28 19.43 24.98
N ASP A 3 -43.69 20.50 24.48
CA ASP A 3 -42.96 20.46 23.21
C ASP A 3 -41.67 19.66 23.41
N PRO A 4 -41.34 18.72 22.52
CA PRO A 4 -40.06 18.02 22.56
C PRO A 4 -38.96 19.00 22.13
N ILE A 5 -38.01 19.24 23.03
CA ILE A 5 -36.75 19.96 22.76
C ILE A 5 -36.02 19.21 21.66
N ALA A 6 -36.00 19.77 20.45
CA ALA A 6 -35.16 19.29 19.37
C ALA A 6 -33.68 19.37 19.81
N PRO A 7 -32.87 18.32 19.62
CA PRO A 7 -31.46 18.38 19.93
C PRO A 7 -30.81 19.41 18.99
N LEU A 8 -30.33 20.50 19.56
CA LEU A 8 -29.42 21.43 18.90
C LEU A 8 -28.22 20.61 18.43
N LYS A 9 -28.13 20.36 17.12
CA LYS A 9 -26.88 19.97 16.48
C LYS A 9 -25.93 21.12 16.73
N THR A 10 -25.05 20.98 17.71
CA THR A 10 -23.92 21.87 17.90
C THR A 10 -23.02 21.69 16.69
N ASP A 11 -23.15 22.57 15.70
CA ASP A 11 -22.15 22.76 14.64
C ASP A 11 -20.89 23.32 15.31
N VAL A 12 -20.14 22.43 15.97
CA VAL A 12 -18.78 22.75 16.42
C VAL A 12 -18.01 23.04 15.13
N PRO A 13 -17.44 24.24 14.96
CA PRO A 13 -16.66 24.54 13.77
C PRO A 13 -15.53 23.54 13.69
N GLU A 14 -15.47 22.79 12.59
CA GLU A 14 -14.45 21.78 12.34
C GLU A 14 -13.10 22.49 12.15
N THR A 15 -12.37 22.68 13.26
CA THR A 15 -11.06 23.34 13.28
C THR A 15 -9.96 22.41 12.77
N GLU A 16 -8.82 23.00 12.40
CA GLU A 16 -7.64 22.23 12.03
C GLU A 16 -7.18 21.30 13.16
N GLU A 17 -7.15 21.79 14.39
CA GLU A 17 -6.76 21.01 15.57
C GLU A 17 -7.70 19.83 15.80
N LEU A 18 -9.01 20.03 15.64
CA LEU A 18 -9.99 18.95 15.82
C LEU A 18 -9.75 17.81 14.82
N LEU A 19 -9.39 18.12 13.56
CA LEU A 19 -9.08 17.11 12.56
C LEU A 19 -7.80 16.35 12.90
N ILE A 20 -6.79 17.03 13.44
CA ILE A 20 -5.53 16.41 13.87
C ILE A 20 -5.77 15.49 15.06
N ASP A 21 -6.45 15.98 16.11
CA ASP A 21 -6.75 15.20 17.32
C ASP A 21 -7.59 13.96 17.00
N THR A 22 -8.62 14.13 16.16
CA THR A 22 -9.47 13.02 15.71
C THR A 22 -8.65 11.99 14.94
N ALA A 23 -7.78 12.43 14.02
CA ALA A 23 -6.92 11.55 13.26
C ALA A 23 -5.93 10.80 14.15
N GLN A 24 -5.29 11.47 15.12
CA GLN A 24 -4.36 10.87 16.08
C GLN A 24 -5.02 9.73 16.87
N GLN A 25 -6.23 9.94 17.38
CA GLN A 25 -6.99 8.91 18.10
C GLN A 25 -7.36 7.74 17.18
N ALA A 26 -7.62 8.02 15.91
CA ALA A 26 -8.04 7.02 14.93
C ALA A 26 -6.88 6.25 14.27
N VAL A 27 -5.62 6.65 14.40
CA VAL A 27 -4.44 6.09 13.68
C VAL A 27 -4.43 4.56 13.68
N ASN A 28 -4.68 3.95 14.85
CA ASN A 28 -4.63 2.51 15.06
C ASN A 28 -6.01 1.83 15.05
N GLN A 29 -7.10 2.60 15.06
CA GLN A 29 -8.45 2.08 15.25
C GLN A 29 -9.26 2.09 13.95
N CYS A 30 -9.22 3.19 13.19
CA CYS A 30 -10.09 3.38 12.04
C CYS A 30 -9.37 4.09 10.90
N ARG A 31 -9.01 3.31 9.87
CA ARG A 31 -8.34 3.82 8.65
C ARG A 31 -9.22 4.79 7.87
N TRP A 32 -10.54 4.58 7.87
CA TRP A 32 -11.52 5.46 7.23
C TRP A 32 -11.54 6.86 7.84
N VAL A 33 -11.56 6.96 9.17
CA VAL A 33 -11.56 8.25 9.87
C VAL A 33 -10.26 9.02 9.59
N VAL A 34 -9.11 8.35 9.56
CA VAL A 34 -7.84 9.00 9.20
C VAL A 34 -7.89 9.54 7.77
N GLY A 35 -8.44 8.77 6.83
CA GLY A 35 -8.63 9.22 5.45
C GLY A 35 -9.57 10.42 5.33
N GLU A 36 -10.66 10.43 6.09
CA GLU A 36 -11.62 11.54 6.16
C GLU A 36 -10.96 12.82 6.68
N CYS A 37 -10.26 12.73 7.82
CA CYS A 37 -9.58 13.86 8.42
C CYS A 37 -8.51 14.42 7.47
N ALA A 38 -7.75 13.55 6.81
CA ALA A 38 -6.76 13.94 5.81
C ALA A 38 -7.41 14.65 4.61
N ALA A 39 -8.51 14.15 4.08
CA ALA A 39 -9.24 14.78 2.97
C ALA A 39 -9.78 16.17 3.35
N LYS A 40 -10.39 16.29 4.54
CA LYS A 40 -10.90 17.56 5.05
C LYS A 40 -9.79 18.58 5.32
N TRP A 41 -8.68 18.11 5.92
CA TRP A 41 -7.54 18.95 6.24
C TRP A 41 -6.85 19.44 4.97
N THR A 42 -6.59 18.56 4.01
CA THR A 42 -5.94 18.94 2.74
C THR A 42 -6.80 19.90 1.92
N LYS A 43 -8.12 19.73 1.94
CA LYS A 43 -9.05 20.62 1.23
C LYS A 43 -9.17 22.02 1.85
N LYS A 44 -9.18 22.13 3.19
CA LYS A 44 -9.48 23.40 3.90
C LYS A 44 -8.24 24.11 4.46
N TYR A 45 -7.24 23.35 4.90
CA TYR A 45 -6.15 23.85 5.75
C TYR A 45 -4.75 23.68 5.16
N ALA A 46 -4.58 22.92 4.07
CA ALA A 46 -3.27 22.69 3.44
C ALA A 46 -2.47 23.99 3.23
N LYS A 47 -3.03 24.99 2.54
CA LYS A 47 -2.36 26.29 2.27
C LYS A 47 -0.92 26.15 1.75
N GLY A 48 -0.67 25.16 0.89
CA GLY A 48 0.66 24.84 0.36
C GLY A 48 1.38 23.69 1.09
N ARG A 49 0.86 23.25 2.23
CA ARG A 49 1.24 21.99 2.88
C ARG A 49 0.66 20.79 2.16
N THR A 50 1.26 19.63 2.38
CA THR A 50 1.00 18.36 1.69
C THR A 50 0.53 17.29 2.68
N ASP A 51 0.18 16.11 2.16
CA ASP A 51 -0.10 14.93 2.99
C ASP A 51 1.07 14.58 3.94
N ALA A 52 2.32 14.88 3.55
CA ALA A 52 3.48 14.66 4.40
C ALA A 52 3.48 15.55 5.65
N ASP A 53 3.01 16.79 5.51
CA ASP A 53 2.90 17.72 6.64
C ASP A 53 1.78 17.30 7.60
N PHE A 54 0.64 16.83 7.07
CA PHE A 54 -0.41 16.25 7.92
C PHE A 54 0.03 14.96 8.60
N ALA A 55 0.76 14.10 7.88
CA ALA A 55 1.29 12.85 8.40
C ALA A 55 2.26 13.08 9.57
N ALA A 56 3.10 14.12 9.49
CA ALA A 56 3.98 14.52 10.58
C ALA A 56 3.21 14.91 11.86
N LEU A 57 2.02 15.50 11.73
CA LEU A 57 1.17 15.90 12.87
C LEU A 57 0.51 14.70 13.56
N ILE A 58 0.37 13.56 12.87
CA ILE A 58 -0.30 12.36 13.38
C ILE A 58 0.63 11.15 13.50
N ASN A 59 1.95 11.36 13.38
CA ASN A 59 2.98 10.32 13.45
C ASN A 59 2.78 9.17 12.46
N LEU A 60 2.42 9.49 11.21
CA LEU A 60 2.38 8.55 10.08
C LEU A 60 3.36 8.97 8.99
N SER A 61 3.64 8.07 8.03
CA SER A 61 4.33 8.46 6.81
C SER A 61 3.37 9.20 5.87
N GLY A 62 3.91 10.12 5.06
CA GLY A 62 3.12 10.83 4.05
C GLY A 62 2.40 9.90 3.08
N ASP A 63 3.04 8.79 2.71
CA ASP A 63 2.46 7.75 1.86
C ASP A 63 1.25 7.05 2.53
N GLN A 64 1.35 6.71 3.82
CA GLN A 64 0.23 6.10 4.55
C GLN A 64 -0.99 7.02 4.62
N VAL A 65 -0.78 8.32 4.83
CA VAL A 65 -1.85 9.31 4.82
C VAL A 65 -2.44 9.48 3.43
N PHE A 66 -1.58 9.60 2.41
CA PHE A 66 -2.00 9.75 1.03
C PHE A 66 -2.86 8.58 0.57
N GLN A 67 -2.46 7.33 0.84
CA GLN A 67 -3.25 6.15 0.51
C GLN A 67 -4.62 6.14 1.20
N ARG A 68 -4.66 6.42 2.51
CA ARG A 68 -5.94 6.49 3.27
C ARG A 68 -6.84 7.58 2.75
N ARG A 69 -6.29 8.77 2.44
CA ARG A 69 -7.04 9.88 1.84
C ARG A 69 -7.62 9.49 0.49
N ARG A 70 -6.83 8.89 -0.41
CA ARG A 70 -7.31 8.48 -1.72
C ARG A 70 -8.42 7.43 -1.64
N VAL A 71 -8.28 6.44 -0.76
CA VAL A 71 -9.33 5.42 -0.55
C VAL A 71 -10.62 6.09 -0.07
N TRP A 72 -10.53 7.03 0.88
CA TRP A 72 -11.69 7.78 1.35
C TRP A 72 -12.32 8.62 0.24
N GLU A 73 -11.53 9.40 -0.50
CA GLU A 73 -12.02 10.22 -1.61
C GLU A 73 -12.72 9.41 -2.70
N SER A 74 -12.33 8.15 -2.89
CA SER A 74 -12.85 7.29 -3.95
C SER A 74 -14.08 6.47 -3.52
N PHE A 75 -14.19 6.10 -2.24
CA PHE A 75 -15.18 5.13 -1.78
C PHE A 75 -15.99 5.57 -0.55
N ALA A 76 -15.82 6.79 -0.04
CA ALA A 76 -16.51 7.25 1.17
C ALA A 76 -18.04 7.19 1.07
N ASP A 77 -18.60 7.37 -0.13
CA ASP A 77 -20.03 7.33 -0.40
C ASP A 77 -20.60 5.90 -0.48
N VAL A 78 -19.78 4.92 -0.89
CA VAL A 78 -20.25 3.54 -1.12
C VAL A 78 -19.82 2.53 -0.06
N HIS A 79 -18.76 2.80 0.71
CA HIS A 79 -18.16 1.80 1.61
C HIS A 79 -19.11 1.24 2.67
N GLU A 80 -20.07 2.05 3.15
CA GLU A 80 -21.10 1.62 4.12
C GLU A 80 -22.05 0.57 3.54
N SER A 81 -22.16 0.48 2.21
CA SER A 81 -22.96 -0.54 1.52
C SER A 81 -22.32 -1.92 1.54
N TYR A 82 -21.04 -2.03 1.94
CA TYR A 82 -20.26 -3.26 1.97
C TYR A 82 -19.78 -3.58 3.40
N PRO A 83 -20.70 -3.94 4.32
CA PRO A 83 -20.39 -4.09 5.75
C PRO A 83 -19.43 -5.23 6.07
N LYS A 84 -19.25 -6.21 5.17
CA LYS A 84 -18.33 -7.33 5.39
C LYS A 84 -16.93 -7.04 4.87
N LEU A 85 -16.78 -6.05 3.99
CA LEU A 85 -15.50 -5.68 3.43
C LEU A 85 -14.67 -4.83 4.39
N LYS A 86 -13.36 -5.04 4.35
CA LYS A 86 -12.39 -4.28 5.13
C LYS A 86 -11.78 -3.21 4.25
N TRP A 87 -11.21 -2.18 4.87
CA TRP A 87 -10.47 -1.11 4.17
C TRP A 87 -9.45 -1.65 3.15
N SER A 88 -8.81 -2.80 3.45
CA SER A 88 -7.85 -3.46 2.55
C SER A 88 -8.43 -3.89 1.20
N HIS A 89 -9.73 -4.22 1.15
CA HIS A 89 -10.42 -4.54 -0.11
C HIS A 89 -10.49 -3.30 -1.00
N PHE A 90 -10.94 -2.18 -0.45
CA PHE A 90 -11.03 -0.90 -1.16
C PHE A 90 -9.65 -0.36 -1.56
N TYR A 91 -8.65 -0.49 -0.69
CA TYR A 91 -7.28 -0.13 -1.01
C TYR A 91 -6.74 -0.91 -2.22
N SER A 92 -7.01 -2.22 -2.28
CA SER A 92 -6.58 -3.04 -3.41
C SER A 92 -7.31 -2.65 -4.70
N ALA A 93 -8.58 -2.27 -4.60
CA ALA A 93 -9.43 -1.93 -5.74
C ALA A 93 -9.29 -0.48 -6.23
N ILE A 94 -8.52 0.39 -5.55
CA ILE A 94 -8.53 1.84 -5.82
C ILE A 94 -8.09 2.22 -7.24
N ASN A 95 -7.23 1.41 -7.86
CA ASN A 95 -6.73 1.64 -9.21
C ASN A 95 -7.38 0.70 -10.24
N TRP A 96 -8.42 -0.04 -9.86
CA TRP A 96 -9.11 -0.97 -10.76
C TRP A 96 -10.27 -0.25 -11.47
N ASP A 97 -10.36 -0.47 -12.77
CA ASP A 97 -11.44 0.00 -13.64
C ASP A 97 -12.78 -0.69 -13.34
N ASP A 98 -12.71 -1.94 -12.90
CA ASP A 98 -13.82 -2.83 -12.52
C ASP A 98 -13.98 -2.95 -10.99
N ALA A 99 -13.53 -1.94 -10.24
CA ALA A 99 -13.57 -1.95 -8.77
C ALA A 99 -14.96 -2.28 -8.20
N ALA A 100 -16.02 -1.70 -8.78
CA ALA A 100 -17.39 -1.91 -8.31
C ALA A 100 -17.83 -3.38 -8.41
N GLU A 101 -17.54 -4.04 -9.53
CA GLU A 101 -17.88 -5.45 -9.76
C GLU A 101 -17.07 -6.36 -8.83
N CYS A 102 -15.77 -6.08 -8.68
CA CYS A 102 -14.89 -6.83 -7.77
C CYS A 102 -15.31 -6.72 -6.30
N LEU A 103 -15.64 -5.51 -5.83
CA LEU A 103 -16.08 -5.28 -4.46
C LEU A 103 -17.43 -5.93 -4.20
N GLN A 104 -18.37 -5.83 -5.14
CA GLN A 104 -19.66 -6.50 -5.03
C GLN A 104 -19.51 -8.02 -4.93
N TRP A 105 -18.71 -8.62 -5.81
CA TRP A 105 -18.45 -10.06 -5.74
C TRP A 105 -17.82 -10.49 -4.41
N ALA A 106 -16.87 -9.69 -3.89
CA ALA A 106 -16.22 -9.96 -2.63
C ALA A 106 -17.18 -9.88 -1.43
N GLU A 107 -18.14 -8.96 -1.44
CA GLU A 107 -19.16 -8.83 -0.39
C GLU A 107 -20.17 -10.00 -0.42
N GLU A 108 -20.59 -10.41 -1.62
CA GLU A 108 -21.52 -11.53 -1.81
C GLU A 108 -20.89 -12.87 -1.40
N THR A 109 -19.60 -13.06 -1.68
CA THR A 109 -18.86 -14.32 -1.44
C THR A 109 -18.10 -14.31 -0.12
N GLU A 110 -18.06 -13.18 0.60
CA GLU A 110 -17.23 -12.96 1.79
C GLU A 110 -15.74 -13.25 1.52
N ALA A 111 -15.29 -12.91 0.30
CA ALA A 111 -13.97 -13.23 -0.18
C ALA A 111 -12.88 -12.41 0.52
N THR A 112 -11.73 -13.03 0.74
CA THR A 112 -10.50 -12.34 1.14
C THR A 112 -9.98 -11.46 0.01
N VAL A 113 -9.08 -10.51 0.32
CA VAL A 113 -8.43 -9.66 -0.68
C VAL A 113 -7.70 -10.48 -1.74
N ALA A 114 -7.08 -11.60 -1.35
CA ALA A 114 -6.37 -12.48 -2.26
C ALA A 114 -7.32 -13.17 -3.24
N GLU A 115 -8.47 -13.63 -2.77
CA GLU A 115 -9.52 -14.23 -3.61
C GLU A 115 -10.14 -13.20 -4.54
N MET A 116 -10.40 -11.97 -4.07
CA MET A 116 -10.87 -10.86 -4.91
C MET A 116 -9.89 -10.55 -6.05
N LYS A 117 -8.58 -10.48 -5.74
CA LYS A 117 -7.52 -10.32 -6.76
C LYS A 117 -7.48 -11.49 -7.74
N ALA A 118 -7.61 -12.73 -7.25
CA ALA A 118 -7.60 -13.92 -8.09
C ALA A 118 -8.83 -14.02 -9.02
N TRP A 119 -10.01 -13.68 -8.50
CA TRP A 119 -11.25 -13.63 -9.26
C TRP A 119 -11.19 -12.58 -10.38
N ARG A 120 -10.68 -11.39 -10.07
CA ARG A 120 -10.44 -10.34 -11.08
C ARG A 120 -9.56 -10.85 -12.22
N ARG A 121 -8.43 -11.47 -11.90
CA ARG A 121 -7.53 -12.07 -12.91
C ARG A 121 -8.25 -13.13 -13.75
N ALA A 122 -9.07 -13.97 -13.12
CA ALA A 122 -9.82 -15.02 -13.81
C ALA A 122 -10.84 -14.45 -14.82
N ILE A 123 -11.47 -13.31 -14.52
CA ILE A 123 -12.46 -12.68 -15.42
C ILE A 123 -11.82 -11.96 -16.59
N HIS A 124 -10.67 -11.31 -16.37
CA HIS A 124 -9.90 -10.66 -17.43
C HIS A 124 -9.11 -11.64 -18.31
N GLY A 125 -9.16 -12.94 -18.00
CA GLY A 125 -8.39 -13.97 -18.72
C GLY A 125 -6.88 -13.84 -18.51
N GLU A 126 -6.45 -13.16 -17.44
CA GLU A 126 -5.05 -13.09 -17.04
C GLU A 126 -4.60 -14.46 -16.50
N ASP A 127 -3.40 -14.88 -16.90
CA ASP A 127 -2.85 -16.19 -16.56
C ASP A 127 -2.73 -16.36 -15.03
N LEU A 128 -3.58 -17.21 -14.45
CA LEU A 128 -3.61 -17.55 -13.02
C LEU A 128 -2.34 -18.26 -12.53
N THR A 129 -1.41 -18.59 -13.43
CA THR A 129 -0.08 -19.15 -13.11
C THR A 129 1.03 -18.11 -13.09
N ALA A 130 0.80 -16.90 -13.59
CA ALA A 130 1.67 -15.77 -13.32
C ALA A 130 1.67 -15.54 -11.80
N GLU A 131 2.86 -15.47 -11.20
CA GLU A 131 2.98 -15.13 -9.78
C GLU A 131 2.12 -13.89 -9.56
N ALA A 132 1.12 -14.01 -8.68
CA ALA A 132 0.40 -12.83 -8.22
C ALA A 132 1.49 -11.86 -7.85
N GLU A 133 1.52 -10.68 -8.48
CA GLU A 133 2.35 -9.59 -7.99
C GLU A 133 1.93 -9.44 -6.53
N GLU A 134 2.73 -10.02 -5.65
CA GLU A 134 2.67 -9.79 -4.24
C GLU A 134 3.03 -8.33 -4.20
N ASP A 135 2.01 -7.47 -4.19
CA ASP A 135 2.17 -6.12 -3.73
C ASP A 135 2.85 -6.28 -2.36
N GLU A 136 4.18 -6.12 -2.31
CA GLU A 136 4.99 -6.15 -1.08
C GLU A 136 4.45 -5.11 -0.06
N SER A 137 3.54 -4.25 -0.50
CA SER A 137 2.76 -3.30 0.29
C SER A 137 1.59 -3.92 1.09
N ALA A 138 1.14 -5.15 0.81
CA ALA A 138 -0.07 -5.71 1.42
C ALA A 138 0.11 -6.29 2.83
N VAL A 139 1.34 -6.47 3.34
CA VAL A 139 1.59 -6.97 4.71
C VAL A 139 2.85 -6.35 5.31
N ALA A 140 2.82 -5.08 5.69
CA ALA A 140 3.87 -4.50 6.53
C ALA A 140 3.34 -3.41 7.47
N TYR A 141 2.48 -3.78 8.43
CA TYR A 141 2.47 -3.08 9.72
C TYR A 141 1.84 -3.97 10.81
N VAL A 142 2.63 -4.93 11.29
CA VAL A 142 2.51 -5.39 12.67
C VAL A 142 3.63 -4.65 13.41
N PRO A 143 3.35 -3.64 14.25
CA PRO A 143 4.38 -3.15 15.16
C PRO A 143 4.68 -4.27 16.15
N SER A 144 5.79 -4.98 15.94
CA SER A 144 6.28 -6.02 16.85
C SER A 144 7.14 -5.45 17.98
N GLU A 145 7.19 -4.12 18.15
CA GLU A 145 7.80 -3.51 19.31
C GLU A 145 6.70 -3.08 20.29
N THR A 146 6.63 -3.80 21.40
CA THR A 146 5.93 -3.34 22.60
C THR A 146 6.64 -2.07 23.09
N THR A 147 6.10 -0.89 22.79
CA THR A 147 6.51 0.33 23.47
C THR A 147 6.20 0.16 24.96
N ALA A 148 7.25 0.06 25.78
CA ALA A 148 7.11 0.04 27.22
C ALA A 148 6.44 1.36 27.66
N VAL A 149 5.27 1.23 28.29
CA VAL A 149 4.61 2.34 28.97
C VAL A 149 5.49 2.70 30.16
N VAL A 150 6.10 3.88 30.15
CA VAL A 150 6.78 4.42 31.32
C VAL A 150 5.70 4.92 32.27
N ASP A 151 5.67 4.38 33.48
CA ASP A 151 4.73 4.79 34.53
C ASP A 151 4.97 6.28 34.88
N PRO A 152 3.91 7.11 34.96
CA PRO A 152 4.03 8.54 35.22
C PRO A 152 4.51 8.90 36.65
N ASP A 153 4.81 7.92 37.50
CA ASP A 153 5.38 8.14 38.84
C ASP A 153 6.92 8.29 38.86
N GLU A 154 7.62 8.11 37.72
CA GLU A 154 9.09 8.25 37.64
C GLU A 154 9.56 9.55 36.95
N PHE A 155 8.65 10.51 36.75
CA PHE A 155 8.99 11.84 36.22
C PHE A 155 8.58 12.95 37.19
N GLY A 156 9.24 13.00 38.36
CA GLY A 156 9.13 14.13 39.26
C GLY A 156 9.86 13.96 40.60
N GLY A 157 10.99 14.67 40.76
CA GLY A 157 11.51 15.00 42.10
C GLY A 157 13.03 15.04 42.23
N GLU A 158 13.59 16.27 42.13
CA GLU A 158 14.66 16.87 42.97
C GLU A 158 15.86 15.98 43.39
N GLY A 159 17.11 16.27 43.04
CA GLY A 159 17.84 17.51 43.37
C GLY A 159 18.77 17.30 44.58
N SER A 160 20.08 17.60 44.42
CA SER A 160 21.12 17.76 45.47
C SER A 160 21.72 16.45 46.05
N THR A 161 23.05 16.21 46.19
CA THR A 161 24.24 17.05 46.37
C THR A 161 25.55 16.27 46.08
N ALA A 162 26.63 17.04 45.80
CA ALA A 162 28.05 16.81 46.13
C ALA A 162 28.90 15.76 45.36
N SER A 163 29.89 16.26 44.60
CA SER A 163 31.36 16.07 44.82
C SER A 163 32.09 16.54 43.55
N GLU A 164 32.71 17.73 43.52
CA GLU A 164 34.12 18.03 43.86
C GLU A 164 35.11 17.70 42.72
N GLY A 165 35.79 18.72 42.17
CA GLY A 165 36.97 18.51 41.32
C GLY A 165 37.27 19.50 40.19
N GLY A 166 37.74 20.70 40.51
CA GLY A 166 38.95 21.33 39.91
C GLY A 166 39.10 21.59 38.39
N ASN A 167 39.06 22.88 38.06
CA ASN A 167 40.19 23.67 37.51
C ASN A 167 40.17 24.16 36.03
N SER A 168 40.53 25.45 35.92
CA SER A 168 41.15 26.20 34.79
C SER A 168 40.29 26.96 33.76
N THR A 169 40.14 28.27 34.02
CA THR A 169 40.52 29.44 33.18
C THR A 169 40.41 29.36 31.64
N ARG A 170 39.55 30.18 31.01
CA ARG A 170 39.79 31.56 30.52
C ARG A 170 38.72 32.04 29.50
N ASP A 171 38.33 33.30 29.66
CA ASP A 171 37.61 34.21 28.74
C ASP A 171 37.87 34.08 27.23
N ARG A 172 36.81 34.17 26.39
CA ARG A 172 36.53 35.36 25.54
C ARG A 172 35.16 35.30 24.84
N LYS A 173 34.52 36.48 24.75
CA LYS A 173 33.20 36.83 24.19
C LYS A 173 33.10 36.75 22.63
N PRO A 174 31.90 36.92 22.04
CA PRO A 174 31.49 36.51 20.69
C PRO A 174 31.72 37.57 19.63
N GLU A 175 31.68 37.18 18.34
CA GLU A 175 31.53 38.11 17.22
C GLU A 175 30.54 37.58 16.17
N THR A 176 29.49 38.37 16.00
CA THR A 176 28.70 38.56 14.79
C THR A 176 29.55 39.18 13.68
N ALA A 177 29.40 38.75 12.43
CA ALA A 177 29.77 39.58 11.28
C ALA A 177 28.80 39.37 10.11
N THR A 178 28.25 40.49 9.68
CA THR A 178 27.27 40.73 8.62
C THR A 178 27.94 41.16 7.31
N ALA A 179 27.12 41.19 6.25
CA ALA A 179 27.26 41.92 4.98
C ALA A 179 28.16 41.28 3.92
N THR A 180 27.83 41.21 2.63
CA THR A 180 27.25 42.19 1.69
C THR A 180 26.88 41.42 0.40
N ALA A 181 25.67 41.48 -0.17
CA ALA A 181 25.10 42.49 -1.09
C ALA A 181 25.49 42.37 -2.59
N ALA A 182 24.46 42.60 -3.44
CA ALA A 182 24.40 42.81 -4.90
C ALA A 182 24.18 41.55 -5.79
N ALA A 183 23.00 41.26 -6.36
CA ALA A 183 22.09 41.98 -7.28
C ALA A 183 22.26 41.57 -8.76
N ARG A 184 21.24 40.92 -9.35
CA ARG A 184 20.46 41.40 -10.54
C ARG A 184 19.55 40.31 -11.16
N GLN A 185 18.25 40.63 -11.21
CA GLN A 185 17.28 40.47 -12.31
C GLN A 185 17.16 39.14 -13.09
N LYS A 186 16.00 38.47 -12.98
CA LYS A 186 14.81 38.52 -13.89
C LYS A 186 13.77 37.49 -13.36
N GLU A 187 12.51 37.90 -13.14
CA GLU A 187 11.34 37.58 -13.99
C GLU A 187 11.27 36.10 -14.42
N ASP A 188 10.16 35.37 -14.38
CA ASP A 188 8.84 35.48 -13.78
C ASP A 188 8.19 34.11 -14.09
N THR A 189 7.21 33.72 -13.29
CA THR A 189 6.14 32.75 -13.66
C THR A 189 6.47 31.30 -14.09
N SER A 190 6.07 30.41 -13.18
CA SER A 190 5.12 29.30 -13.41
C SER A 190 5.54 28.07 -14.22
N GLY A 191 5.34 26.91 -13.59
CA GLY A 191 4.91 25.69 -14.27
C GLY A 191 5.92 24.55 -14.25
N GLU A 192 5.43 23.37 -13.86
CA GLU A 192 6.05 22.06 -14.10
C GLU A 192 7.28 21.66 -13.26
N TYR A 193 7.06 21.47 -11.95
CA TYR A 193 7.70 20.31 -11.29
C TYR A 193 6.96 19.05 -11.75
N SER A 194 7.44 18.44 -12.84
CA SER A 194 7.06 17.11 -13.28
C SER A 194 8.20 16.14 -12.96
N PRO A 195 8.00 15.12 -12.10
CA PRO A 195 9.08 14.17 -11.73
C PRO A 195 9.45 13.19 -12.85
N PHE A 196 8.83 13.28 -14.03
CA PHE A 196 9.17 12.46 -15.18
C PHE A 196 9.61 13.34 -16.36
N ARG A 197 10.93 13.49 -16.54
CA ARG A 197 11.47 13.94 -17.82
C ARG A 197 11.27 12.83 -18.85
N GLN A 198 10.48 13.09 -19.89
CA GLN A 198 10.52 12.35 -21.16
C GLN A 198 11.97 12.40 -21.68
N GLY A 199 12.67 11.27 -21.64
CA GLY A 199 14.04 11.13 -22.15
C GLY A 199 15.07 10.45 -21.24
N ALA A 200 14.69 9.87 -20.10
CA ALA A 200 15.65 9.18 -19.21
C ALA A 200 15.98 7.75 -19.69
N THR A 201 16.73 7.63 -20.79
CA THR A 201 17.53 6.44 -21.10
C THR A 201 18.99 6.85 -21.26
N THR A 202 19.70 6.99 -20.15
CA THR A 202 21.15 6.70 -20.03
C THR A 202 21.63 6.89 -18.60
N PRO A 203 22.11 5.85 -17.90
CA PRO A 203 22.98 6.02 -16.74
C PRO A 203 24.40 6.42 -17.18
N PRO A 204 25.16 7.13 -16.32
CA PRO A 204 26.46 7.69 -16.67
C PRO A 204 27.56 6.63 -16.79
N ALA A 205 28.49 6.90 -17.70
CA ALA A 205 29.66 6.09 -18.00
C ALA A 205 30.62 5.96 -16.81
N THR A 206 30.89 4.72 -16.39
CA THR A 206 32.18 4.32 -15.84
C THR A 206 32.96 3.63 -16.95
N SER A 207 34.08 4.26 -17.32
CA SER A 207 35.03 3.82 -18.32
C SER A 207 35.89 2.64 -17.85
N ASP A 208 36.21 1.78 -18.82
CA ASP A 208 37.24 0.72 -18.87
C ASP A 208 36.92 -0.62 -18.18
N GLN A 209 36.92 -1.80 -18.81
CA GLN A 209 37.42 -2.27 -20.12
C GLN A 209 36.71 -3.59 -20.53
N GLY A 210 36.22 -3.64 -21.78
CA GLY A 210 36.27 -4.77 -22.75
C GLY A 210 35.62 -6.14 -22.44
N GLY A 211 34.57 -6.47 -23.20
CA GLY A 211 34.27 -7.87 -23.62
C GLY A 211 32.81 -8.31 -23.60
N ASP A 212 32.12 -8.20 -24.74
CA ASP A 212 30.91 -8.91 -25.21
C ASP A 212 29.85 -9.41 -24.20
N ALA A 213 28.76 -8.66 -24.09
CA ALA A 213 27.51 -9.08 -23.47
C ALA A 213 26.45 -9.41 -24.52
N VAL A 214 26.25 -10.70 -24.82
CA VAL A 214 24.96 -11.25 -25.23
C VAL A 214 24.24 -11.65 -23.95
N GLY A 215 23.39 -10.77 -23.44
CA GLY A 215 22.57 -11.01 -22.26
C GLY A 215 21.43 -11.98 -22.57
N THR A 216 21.71 -13.28 -22.54
CA THR A 216 20.66 -14.30 -22.48
C THR A 216 20.01 -14.23 -21.11
N ALA A 217 18.73 -13.85 -21.04
CA ALA A 217 17.93 -13.98 -19.83
C ALA A 217 17.95 -15.46 -19.40
N VAL A 218 18.68 -15.77 -18.33
CA VAL A 218 18.72 -17.12 -17.78
C VAL A 218 17.36 -17.34 -17.11
N GLY A 219 16.48 -18.06 -17.80
CA GLY A 219 15.19 -18.49 -17.27
C GLY A 219 15.35 -19.23 -15.93
N PRO A 220 14.27 -19.38 -15.16
CA PRO A 220 14.33 -20.00 -13.85
C PRO A 220 15.02 -21.38 -13.94
N PRO A 221 15.90 -21.73 -12.99
CA PRO A 221 16.62 -22.99 -12.99
C PRO A 221 15.66 -24.15 -13.27
N VAL A 222 16.06 -25.11 -14.12
CA VAL A 222 15.22 -26.28 -14.48
C VAL A 222 14.66 -26.97 -13.23
N ALA A 223 15.41 -26.99 -12.12
CA ALA A 223 14.96 -27.49 -10.84
C ALA A 223 13.75 -26.74 -10.24
N GLN A 224 13.67 -25.42 -10.42
CA GLN A 224 12.50 -24.62 -10.01
C GLN A 224 11.31 -24.88 -10.94
N LEU A 225 11.55 -25.00 -12.25
CA LEU A 225 10.51 -25.34 -13.22
C LEU A 225 9.90 -26.71 -12.90
N VAL A 226 10.72 -27.73 -12.66
CA VAL A 226 10.30 -29.08 -12.26
C VAL A 226 9.51 -29.04 -10.95
N LYS A 227 9.97 -28.29 -9.94
CA LYS A 227 9.22 -28.15 -8.66
C LYS A 227 7.85 -27.49 -8.87
N ARG A 228 7.76 -26.48 -9.72
CA ARG A 228 6.51 -25.80 -10.07
C ARG A 228 5.56 -26.73 -10.83
N THR A 229 6.05 -27.44 -11.85
CA THR A 229 5.24 -28.41 -12.61
C THR A 229 4.77 -29.56 -11.74
N THR A 230 5.60 -30.09 -10.85
CA THR A 230 5.20 -31.15 -9.90
C THR A 230 4.08 -30.67 -8.97
N LYS A 231 4.17 -29.46 -8.42
CA LYS A 231 3.09 -28.89 -7.59
C LYS A 231 1.80 -28.66 -8.38
N ALA A 232 1.89 -28.24 -9.63
CA ALA A 232 0.72 -28.07 -10.49
C ALA A 232 0.03 -29.42 -10.76
N LEU A 233 0.79 -30.47 -11.06
CA LEU A 233 0.26 -31.83 -11.25
C LEU A 233 -0.43 -32.37 -10.00
N GLN A 234 0.14 -32.16 -8.81
CA GLN A 234 -0.49 -32.54 -7.54
C GLN A 234 -1.81 -31.80 -7.28
N ARG A 235 -1.90 -30.53 -7.69
CA ARG A 235 -3.16 -29.76 -7.62
C ARG A 235 -4.20 -30.33 -8.58
N PHE A 236 -3.82 -30.69 -9.81
CA PHE A 236 -4.74 -31.35 -10.75
C PHE A 236 -5.22 -32.71 -10.24
N GLU A 237 -4.34 -33.51 -9.64
CA GLU A 237 -4.71 -34.77 -8.98
C GLU A 237 -5.78 -34.57 -7.89
N THR A 238 -5.64 -33.51 -7.10
CA THR A 238 -6.62 -33.16 -6.05
C THR A 238 -7.94 -32.62 -6.64
N ALA A 239 -7.87 -31.91 -7.77
CA ALA A 239 -9.02 -31.30 -8.42
C ALA A 239 -9.86 -32.29 -9.24
N ILE A 240 -9.26 -33.38 -9.76
CA ILE A 240 -9.96 -34.45 -10.47
C ILE A 240 -10.70 -35.34 -9.45
N THR A 241 -11.81 -34.81 -8.97
CA THR A 241 -12.72 -35.52 -8.06
C THR A 241 -13.70 -36.42 -8.83
N PRO A 242 -14.36 -37.39 -8.16
CA PRO A 242 -15.44 -38.16 -8.80
C PRO A 242 -16.58 -37.29 -9.34
N GLN A 243 -16.82 -36.13 -8.73
CA GLN A 243 -17.80 -35.15 -9.20
C GLN A 243 -17.33 -34.46 -10.49
N PHE A 244 -16.05 -34.08 -10.57
CA PHE A 244 -15.46 -33.54 -11.79
C PHE A 244 -15.63 -34.51 -12.96
N VAL A 245 -15.40 -35.82 -12.76
CA VAL A 245 -15.57 -36.84 -13.82
C VAL A 245 -17.02 -36.93 -14.31
N GLN A 246 -18.00 -36.76 -13.41
CA GLN A 246 -19.41 -36.79 -13.79
C GLN A 246 -19.82 -35.55 -14.60
N GLU A 247 -19.36 -34.37 -14.20
CA GLU A 247 -19.64 -33.12 -14.92
C GLU A 247 -18.87 -33.03 -16.23
N PHE A 248 -17.63 -33.53 -16.28
CA PHE A 248 -16.81 -33.56 -17.50
C PHE A 248 -17.49 -34.31 -18.64
N ARG A 249 -18.22 -35.41 -18.34
CA ARG A 249 -18.99 -36.16 -19.34
C ARG A 249 -20.20 -35.43 -19.89
N LYS A 250 -20.68 -34.39 -19.20
CA LYS A 250 -21.80 -33.55 -19.63
C LYS A 250 -21.35 -32.37 -20.48
N LEU A 251 -20.05 -32.08 -20.54
CA LEU A 251 -19.50 -30.97 -21.32
C LEU A 251 -19.61 -31.23 -22.83
N PRO A 252 -19.57 -30.19 -23.67
CA PRO A 252 -19.51 -30.36 -25.12
C PRO A 252 -18.33 -31.23 -25.57
N GLU A 253 -18.54 -32.07 -26.58
CA GLU A 253 -17.55 -33.03 -27.09
C GLU A 253 -16.25 -32.34 -27.55
N GLN A 254 -16.36 -31.11 -28.07
CA GLN A 254 -15.21 -30.29 -28.44
C GLN A 254 -14.32 -29.97 -27.24
N THR A 255 -14.91 -29.57 -26.11
CA THR A 255 -14.18 -29.23 -24.88
C THR A 255 -13.57 -30.48 -24.25
N GLN A 256 -14.28 -31.61 -24.27
CA GLN A 256 -13.75 -32.89 -23.80
C GLN A 256 -12.55 -33.35 -24.63
N SER A 257 -12.66 -33.28 -25.96
CA SER A 257 -11.58 -33.67 -26.89
C SER A 257 -10.34 -32.79 -26.73
N GLN A 258 -10.50 -31.48 -26.56
CA GLN A 258 -9.39 -30.57 -26.32
C GLN A 258 -8.64 -30.89 -25.02
N PHE A 259 -9.37 -31.16 -23.93
CA PHE A 259 -8.77 -31.52 -22.65
C PHE A 259 -8.00 -32.85 -22.74
N ILE A 260 -8.62 -33.89 -23.33
CA ILE A 260 -7.98 -35.21 -23.50
C ILE A 260 -6.71 -35.08 -24.35
N LYS A 261 -6.78 -34.36 -25.47
CA LYS A 261 -5.63 -34.13 -26.34
C LYS A 261 -4.47 -33.41 -25.62
N ALA A 262 -4.78 -32.41 -24.80
CA ALA A 262 -3.76 -31.73 -24.00
C ALA A 262 -3.08 -32.65 -22.97
N VAL A 263 -3.83 -33.56 -22.36
CA VAL A 263 -3.28 -34.57 -21.43
C VAL A 263 -2.43 -35.62 -22.18
N GLU A 264 -2.84 -36.05 -23.38
CA GLU A 264 -2.06 -36.95 -24.23
C GLU A 264 -0.74 -36.34 -24.69
N GLU A 265 -0.75 -35.06 -25.10
CA GLU A 265 0.46 -34.32 -25.47
C GLU A 265 1.40 -34.14 -24.27
N LEU A 266 0.86 -33.88 -23.08
CA LEU A 266 1.64 -33.81 -21.85
C LEU A 266 2.28 -35.16 -21.52
N ASN A 267 1.51 -36.25 -21.60
CA ASN A 267 2.02 -37.61 -21.35
C ASN A 267 3.11 -38.00 -22.34
N SER A 268 2.96 -37.62 -23.62
CA SER A 268 3.98 -37.86 -24.65
C SER A 268 5.29 -37.15 -24.32
N LYS A 269 5.22 -35.87 -23.91
CA LYS A 269 6.41 -35.10 -23.50
C LYS A 269 7.05 -35.63 -22.21
N VAL A 270 6.25 -36.14 -21.27
CA VAL A 270 6.78 -36.77 -20.06
C VAL A 270 7.46 -38.11 -20.39
N ALA A 271 6.93 -38.87 -21.34
CA ALA A 271 7.56 -40.11 -21.80
C ALA A 271 8.91 -39.87 -22.49
N GLU A 272 9.12 -38.73 -23.14
CA GLU A 272 10.42 -38.34 -23.71
C GLU A 272 11.48 -38.02 -22.64
N LEU A 273 11.08 -37.79 -21.39
CA LEU A 273 11.98 -37.51 -20.26
C LEU A 273 12.43 -38.78 -19.50
N LEU A 274 11.84 -39.94 -19.82
CA LEU A 274 12.13 -41.25 -19.23
C LEU A 274 13.03 -42.08 -20.16
#